data_AF-A0A9D6M8Y8-F1
#
_entry.id   AF-A0A9D6M8Y8-F1
#
_cell.length_a   1.000
_cell.length_b   1.000
_cell.length_c   1.000
_cell.angle_alpha   90.00
_cell.angle_beta   90.00
_cell.angle_gamma   90.00
#
_symmetry.space_group_name_H-M   'P 1'
#
loop_
_entity.id
_entity.type
_entity.pdbx_description
1 polymer ?
#
loop_
_entity_poly.entity_id
_entity_poly.type
_entity_poly.pdbx_seq_one_letter_code
_entity_poly.pdbx_strand_id
1 'polypeptide(L)'
;MNLFLTRLDEQQRRWYVALESKRVAHGGDLLLSRVTGMNVETIRQGRRELENDLADRPSDRVRLTRVGDPQLKKRSRATGQFAD
;
A
#
# COMPACT_ATOMS: atom_id res chain seq x y z
N MET A 1 -11.88 -12.27 10.36
CA MET A 1 -11.20 -11.12 9.76
C MET A 1 -9.80 -10.91 10.33
N ASN A 2 -9.64 -10.63 11.63
CA ASN A 2 -8.35 -10.22 12.21
C ASN A 2 -7.20 -11.23 12.03
N LEU A 3 -7.46 -12.54 12.10
CA LEU A 3 -6.45 -13.56 11.81
C LEU A 3 -5.92 -13.50 10.35
N PHE A 4 -6.78 -13.18 9.39
CA PHE A 4 -6.35 -13.00 8.00
C PHE A 4 -5.54 -11.71 7.86
N LEU A 5 -5.98 -10.62 8.52
CA LEU A 5 -5.25 -9.36 8.52
C LEU A 5 -3.81 -9.51 9.01
N THR A 6 -3.52 -10.38 9.99
CA THR A 6 -2.14 -10.59 10.46
C THR A 6 -1.20 -11.20 9.40
N ARG A 7 -1.76 -11.81 8.35
CA ARG A 7 -0.99 -12.37 7.22
C ARG A 7 -0.76 -11.37 6.08
N LEU A 8 -1.46 -10.24 6.12
CA LEU A 8 -1.33 -9.18 5.13
C LEU A 8 -0.24 -8.19 5.54
N ASP A 9 0.44 -7.62 4.54
CA ASP A 9 1.24 -6.43 4.78
C ASP A 9 0.37 -5.22 5.14
N GLU A 10 1.01 -4.10 5.49
CA GLU A 10 0.31 -2.89 5.92
C GLU A 10 -0.59 -2.29 4.84
N GLN A 11 -0.17 -2.30 3.57
CA GLN A 11 -0.98 -1.77 2.46
C GLN A 11 -2.17 -2.67 2.17
N GLN A 12 -1.94 -3.96 2.02
CA GLN A 12 -2.96 -4.96 1.78
C GLN A 12 -4.03 -4.93 2.88
N ARG A 13 -3.61 -4.84 4.14
CA ARG A 13 -4.51 -4.74 5.28
C ARG A 13 -5.37 -3.49 5.20
N ARG A 14 -4.75 -2.33 4.92
CA ARG A 14 -5.46 -1.06 4.74
C ARG A 14 -6.49 -1.14 3.61
N TRP A 15 -6.13 -1.71 2.46
CA TRP A 15 -7.06 -1.85 1.33
C TRP A 15 -8.20 -2.80 1.63
N TYR A 16 -7.91 -3.95 2.24
CA TYR A 16 -8.95 -4.91 2.59
C TYR A 16 -9.96 -4.31 3.58
N VAL A 17 -9.47 -3.64 4.63
CA VAL A 17 -10.35 -2.98 5.62
C VAL A 17 -11.12 -1.82 4.99
N ALA A 18 -10.51 -1.07 4.07
CA ALA A 18 -11.20 -0.02 3.31
C ALA A 18 -12.31 -0.57 2.39
N LEU A 19 -12.06 -1.69 1.71
CA LEU A 19 -13.05 -2.37 0.88
C LEU A 19 -14.24 -2.82 1.73
N GLU A 20 -13.98 -3.49 2.85
CA GLU A 20 -15.03 -3.95 3.77
C GLU A 20 -15.80 -2.76 4.39
N SER A 21 -15.12 -1.64 4.69
CA SER A 21 -15.80 -0.41 5.11
C SER A 21 -16.77 0.13 4.05
N LYS A 22 -16.38 0.14 2.77
CA LYS A 22 -17.26 0.55 1.65
C LYS A 22 -18.51 -0.33 1.57
N ARG A 23 -18.38 -1.63 1.84
CA ARG A 23 -19.51 -2.58 1.84
C ARG A 23 -20.50 -2.34 2.98
N VAL A 24 -20.02 -1.88 4.14
CA VAL A 24 -20.86 -1.49 5.28
C VAL A 24 -21.57 -0.14 5.03
N ALA A 25 -21.03 0.70 4.14
CA ALA A 25 -21.51 2.03 3.81
C ALA A 25 -21.47 3.01 5.01
N HIS A 26 -22.61 3.54 5.46
CA HIS A 26 -22.63 4.59 6.48
C HIS A 26 -22.08 4.06 7.82
N GLY A 27 -21.12 4.78 8.40
CA GLY A 27 -20.46 4.37 9.65
C GLY A 27 -19.44 3.23 9.51
N GLY A 28 -19.21 2.70 8.30
CA GLY A 28 -18.29 1.59 8.05
C GLY A 28 -16.88 1.84 8.57
N ASP A 29 -16.35 3.06 8.40
CA ASP A 29 -14.99 3.38 8.83
C ASP A 29 -14.84 3.27 10.35
N LEU A 30 -15.83 3.75 11.12
CA LEU A 30 -15.83 3.68 12.58
C LEU A 30 -16.04 2.26 13.09
N LEU A 31 -16.95 1.51 12.46
CA LEU A 31 -17.18 0.10 12.80
C LEU A 31 -15.90 -0.71 12.59
N LEU A 32 -15.28 -0.57 11.42
CA LEU A 32 -14.10 -1.34 11.05
C LEU A 32 -12.88 -0.93 11.85
N SER A 33 -12.78 0.34 12.24
CA SER A 33 -11.77 0.80 13.20
C SER A 33 -11.90 0.06 14.54
N ARG A 34 -13.11 -0.07 15.09
CA ARG A 34 -13.36 -0.81 16.34
C ARG A 34 -13.08 -2.30 16.22
N VAL A 35 -13.43 -2.92 15.08
CA VAL A 35 -13.24 -4.36 14.85
C VAL A 35 -11.77 -4.73 14.66
N THR A 36 -11.01 -3.89 13.95
CA THR A 36 -9.65 -4.22 13.49
C THR A 36 -8.56 -3.52 14.30
N GLY A 37 -8.90 -2.50 15.09
CA GLY A 37 -7.95 -1.64 15.78
C GLY A 37 -7.23 -0.64 14.88
N MET A 38 -7.57 -0.57 13.58
CA MET A 38 -6.96 0.39 12.66
C MET A 38 -7.51 1.80 12.87
N ASN A 39 -6.67 2.81 12.67
CA ASN A 39 -7.11 4.20 12.72
C ASN A 39 -8.11 4.48 11.57
N VAL A 40 -9.20 5.18 11.88
CA VAL A 40 -10.23 5.61 10.92
C VAL A 40 -9.61 6.32 9.71
N GLU A 41 -8.59 7.16 9.92
CA GLU A 41 -7.95 7.88 8.81
C GLU A 41 -7.14 6.96 7.90
N THR A 42 -6.54 5.90 8.45
CA THR A 42 -5.89 4.85 7.64
C THR A 42 -6.92 4.14 6.75
N ILE A 43 -8.12 3.86 7.28
CA ILE A 43 -9.22 3.24 6.52
C ILE A 43 -9.70 4.18 5.40
N ARG A 44 -9.93 5.45 5.70
CA ARG A 44 -10.29 6.48 4.70
C ARG A 44 -9.24 6.64 3.62
N GLN A 45 -7.96 6.63 4.01
CA GLN A 45 -6.86 6.65 3.06
C GLN A 45 -6.90 5.44 2.13
N GLY A 46 -7.15 4.24 2.65
CA GLY A 46 -7.35 3.05 1.82
C GLY A 46 -8.53 3.18 0.86
N ARG A 47 -9.63 3.85 1.26
CA ARG A 47 -10.79 4.09 0.38
C ARG A 47 -10.44 5.02 -0.78
N ARG A 48 -9.74 6.12 -0.50
CA ARG A 48 -9.22 7.05 -1.54
C ARG A 48 -8.28 6.34 -2.50
N GLU A 49 -7.41 5.47 -1.98
CA GLU A 49 -6.50 4.65 -2.80
C GLU A 49 -7.27 3.70 -3.72
N LEU A 50 -8.30 3.02 -3.21
CA LEU A 50 -9.17 2.15 -4.01
C LEU A 50 -10.03 2.91 -5.02
N GLU A 51 -10.48 4.12 -4.70
CA GLU A 51 -11.21 5.00 -5.62
C GLU A 51 -10.32 5.53 -6.76
N ASN A 52 -9.01 5.59 -6.53
CA ASN A 52 -8.01 5.90 -7.55
C ASN A 52 -7.43 4.65 -8.23
N ASP A 53 -8.16 3.53 -8.21
CA ASP A 53 -7.77 2.23 -8.80
C ASP A 53 -6.35 1.76 -8.43
N LEU A 54 -5.87 2.14 -7.23
CA LEU A 54 -4.51 1.88 -6.76
C LEU A 54 -3.41 2.41 -7.71
N ALA A 55 -3.69 3.39 -8.56
CA ALA A 55 -2.78 3.87 -9.61
C ALA A 55 -1.40 4.29 -9.08
N ASP A 56 -1.34 4.91 -7.91
CA ASP A 56 -0.09 5.35 -7.26
C ASP A 56 0.54 4.28 -6.35
N ARG A 57 0.02 3.05 -6.36
CA ARG A 57 0.39 2.00 -5.41
C ARG A 57 1.03 0.81 -6.13
N PRO A 58 2.37 0.80 -6.25
CA PRO A 58 3.08 -0.29 -6.87
C PRO A 58 2.84 -1.62 -6.13
N SER A 59 2.62 -2.70 -6.88
CA SER A 59 2.35 -4.04 -6.35
C SER A 59 3.61 -4.76 -5.85
N ASP A 60 4.79 -4.31 -6.28
CA ASP A 60 6.09 -4.91 -5.96
C ASP A 60 6.66 -4.42 -4.61
N ARG A 61 6.07 -3.40 -3.99
CA ARG A 61 6.60 -2.78 -2.77
C ARG A 61 5.52 -2.18 -1.87
N VAL A 62 5.75 -2.28 -0.56
CA VAL A 62 4.82 -1.80 0.47
C VAL A 62 4.96 -0.28 0.73
N ARG A 63 6.16 0.29 0.55
CA ARG A 63 6.44 1.71 0.80
C ARG A 63 6.57 2.47 -0.52
N LEU A 64 5.91 3.61 -0.61
CA LEU A 64 6.15 4.56 -1.71
C LEU A 64 7.57 5.12 -1.59
N THR A 65 8.27 5.18 -2.72
CA THR A 65 9.51 5.94 -2.81
C THR A 65 9.18 7.39 -2.47
N ARG A 66 9.86 7.95 -1.46
CA ARG A 66 9.73 9.37 -1.14
C ARG A 66 10.21 10.15 -2.37
N VAL A 67 9.41 11.09 -2.86
CA VAL A 67 9.85 12.02 -3.92
C VAL A 67 11.16 12.66 -3.45
N GLY A 68 12.27 12.34 -4.14
CA GLY A 68 13.63 12.75 -3.77
C GLY A 68 14.62 11.64 -3.40
N ASP A 69 14.26 10.36 -3.48
CA ASP A 69 15.19 9.25 -3.15
C ASP A 69 16.24 9.00 -4.27
N PRO A 70 17.55 9.27 -4.07
CA PRO A 70 18.57 9.21 -5.12
C PRO A 70 19.03 7.78 -5.48
N GLN A 71 18.51 6.73 -4.84
CA GLN A 71 19.14 5.42 -4.84
C GLN A 71 18.91 4.55 -6.10
N LEU A 72 18.26 5.04 -7.14
CA LEU A 72 18.13 4.32 -8.41
C LEU A 72 19.15 4.76 -9.48
N LYS A 73 20.37 5.14 -9.10
CA LYS A 73 21.51 5.04 -10.04
C LYS A 73 22.08 3.63 -9.97
N LYS A 74 21.48 2.70 -10.75
CA LYS A 74 22.16 1.44 -11.11
C LYS A 74 23.50 1.80 -11.75
N ARG A 75 24.60 1.46 -11.07
CA ARG A 75 25.94 1.50 -11.67
C ARG A 75 25.99 0.41 -12.73
N SER A 76 25.94 0.78 -14.01
CA SER A 76 26.48 -0.08 -15.06
C SER A 76 28.00 -0.15 -14.84
N ARG A 77 28.48 -1.28 -14.32
CA ARG A 77 29.89 -1.62 -14.47
C ARG A 77 30.10 -1.89 -15.95
N ALA A 78 30.69 -0.94 -16.67
CA ALA A 78 31.36 -1.23 -17.92
C ALA A 78 32.62 -2.03 -17.56
N THR A 79 32.55 -3.36 -17.68
CA THR A 79 33.72 -4.22 -17.76
C THR A 79 33.92 -4.51 -19.25
N GLY A 80 35.06 -4.07 -19.77
CA GLY A 80 35.32 -3.88 -21.19
C GLY A 80 35.57 -5.16 -21.99
N GLN A 81 35.81 -4.95 -23.28
CA GLN A 81 36.47 -5.90 -24.17
C GLN A 81 37.33 -5.13 -25.18
N PHE A 82 38.54 -5.65 -25.32
CA PHE A 82 39.68 -5.20 -26.11
C PHE A 82 39.41 -5.32 -27.61
N ALA A 83 40.06 -4.49 -28.42
CA ALA A 83 40.32 -4.77 -29.83
C ALA A 83 41.75 -4.36 -30.15
N ASP A 84 42.46 -5.30 -30.78
CA ASP A 84 43.82 -5.25 -31.33
C ASP A 84 44.10 -4.02 -32.22
#